data_AF-A0A562F2B3-F1
#
_entry.id   AF-A0A562F2B3-F1
#
_cell.length_a   1.000
_cell.length_b   1.000
_cell.length_c   1.000
_cell.angle_alpha   90.00
_cell.angle_beta   90.00
_cell.angle_gamma   90.00
#
_symmetry.space_group_name_H-M   'P 1'
#
loop_
_entity.id
_entity.type
_entity.pdbx_description
1 polymer ?
#
loop_
_entity_poly.entity_id
_entity_poly.type
_entity_poly.pdbx_seq_one_letter_code
_entity_poly.pdbx_strand_id
1 'polypeptide(L)'
;MNKPKLTPEAARRDHREMLMYLAMNAAAGALMGALVAIAIIWFDAGGIGTRIARSSHQIIGTLLLVVPFAAVFGGVVAASAIITMPYEKKFRD
;
A
#
# COMPACT_ATOMS: atom_id res chain seq x y z
N MET A 1 -24.60 3.99 23.61
CA MET A 1 -23.18 4.39 23.54
C MET A 1 -23.11 5.86 23.15
N ASN A 2 -22.81 6.74 24.11
CA ASN A 2 -22.75 8.18 23.87
C ASN A 2 -21.38 8.49 23.24
N LYS A 3 -21.30 8.72 21.91
CA LYS A 3 -20.03 9.09 21.29
C LYS A 3 -19.61 10.47 21.83
N PRO A 4 -18.42 10.63 22.44
CA PRO A 4 -17.96 11.94 22.87
C PRO A 4 -17.97 12.87 21.65
N LYS A 5 -18.63 14.02 21.77
CA LYS A 5 -18.66 15.03 20.71
C LYS A 5 -17.26 15.63 20.61
N LEU A 6 -16.47 15.14 19.65
CA LEU A 6 -15.19 15.75 19.29
C LEU A 6 -15.43 17.17 18.80
N THR A 7 -14.56 18.10 19.21
CA THR A 7 -14.52 19.42 18.59
C THR A 7 -14.11 19.28 17.11
N PRO A 8 -14.51 20.20 16.22
CA PRO A 8 -14.14 20.13 14.80
C PRO A 8 -12.62 20.00 14.58
N GLU A 9 -11.82 20.66 15.41
CA GLU A 9 -10.36 20.58 15.36
C GLU A 9 -9.81 19.20 15.77
N ALA A 10 -10.38 18.60 16.82
CA ALA A 10 -10.00 17.26 17.25
C ALA A 10 -10.32 16.20 16.18
N ALA A 11 -11.46 16.35 15.49
CA ALA A 11 -11.84 15.46 14.39
C ALA A 11 -10.89 15.57 13.18
N ARG A 12 -10.45 16.79 12.81
CA ARG A 12 -9.48 17.00 11.71
C ARG A 12 -8.12 16.37 12.02
N ARG A 13 -7.64 16.53 13.25
CA ARG A 13 -6.38 15.94 13.70
C ARG A 13 -6.43 14.42 13.67
N ASP A 14 -7.52 13.83 14.15
CA ASP A 14 -7.77 12.38 14.10
C ASP A 14 -7.75 11.83 12.67
N HIS A 15 -8.42 12.51 11.73
CA HIS A 15 -8.41 12.11 10.32
C HIS A 15 -7.02 12.20 9.70
N ARG A 16 -6.25 13.24 10.02
CA ARG A 16 -4.88 13.39 9.52
C ARG A 16 -3.97 12.27 10.02
N GLU A 17 -4.09 11.90 11.29
CA GLU A 17 -3.35 10.77 11.88
C GLU A 17 -3.75 9.45 11.21
N MET A 18 -5.05 9.22 10.98
CA MET A 18 -5.54 8.04 10.27
C MET A 18 -5.02 7.98 8.82
N LEU A 19 -5.06 9.09 8.08
CA LEU A 19 -4.55 9.14 6.70
C LEU A 19 -3.04 8.89 6.64
N MET A 20 -2.28 9.43 7.59
CA MET A 20 -0.84 9.18 7.68
C MET A 20 -0.54 7.71 8.00
N TYR A 21 -1.28 7.11 8.93
CA TYR A 21 -1.18 5.69 9.25
C TYR A 21 -1.50 4.82 8.02
N LEU A 22 -2.55 5.16 7.28
CA LEU A 22 -2.93 4.44 6.06
C LEU A 22 -1.87 4.59 4.98
N ALA A 23 -1.33 5.81 4.78
CA ALA A 23 -0.28 6.08 3.80
C ALA A 23 1.01 5.31 4.11
N MET A 24 1.41 5.21 5.37
CA MET A 24 2.57 4.40 5.78
C MET A 24 2.37 2.92 5.48
N ASN A 25 1.20 2.37 5.80
CA ASN A 25 0.86 0.98 5.51
C ASN A 25 0.78 0.72 4.00
N ALA A 26 0.16 1.62 3.24
CA ALA A 26 0.11 1.55 1.78
C ALA A 26 1.52 1.58 1.17
N ALA A 27 2.41 2.44 1.67
CA ALA A 27 3.80 2.52 1.22
C ALA A 27 4.57 1.23 1.52
N ALA A 28 4.39 0.64 2.71
CA ALA A 28 5.00 -0.64 3.06
C ALA A 28 4.52 -1.77 2.15
N GLY A 29 3.21 -1.85 1.88
CA GLY A 29 2.66 -2.79 0.91
C GLY A 29 3.19 -2.55 -0.49
N ALA A 30 3.22 -1.30 -0.95
CA ALA A 30 3.72 -0.95 -2.28
C ALA A 30 5.18 -1.34 -2.48
N LEU A 31 6.02 -1.13 -1.47
CA LEU A 31 7.41 -1.57 -1.48
C LEU A 31 7.51 -3.10 -1.58
N MET A 32 6.72 -3.85 -0.81
CA MET A 32 6.69 -5.32 -0.92
C MET A 32 6.25 -5.77 -2.31
N GLY A 33 5.18 -5.19 -2.88
CA GLY A 33 4.72 -5.51 -4.23
C GLY A 33 5.78 -5.22 -5.29
N ALA A 34 6.48 -4.09 -5.17
CA ALA A 34 7.59 -3.75 -6.06
C ALA A 34 8.75 -4.75 -5.96
N LEU A 35 9.14 -5.16 -4.74
CA LEU A 35 10.18 -6.18 -4.53
C LEU A 35 9.78 -7.53 -5.14
N VAL A 36 8.52 -7.93 -5.02
CA VAL A 36 8.00 -9.16 -5.65
C VAL A 36 8.07 -9.06 -7.18
N ALA A 37 7.63 -7.94 -7.77
CA ALA A 37 7.71 -7.73 -9.21
C ALA A 37 9.17 -7.73 -9.72
N ILE A 38 10.08 -7.10 -8.97
CA ILE A 38 11.52 -7.13 -9.28
C ILE A 38 12.06 -8.56 -9.21
N ALA A 39 11.66 -9.35 -8.21
CA ALA A 39 12.06 -10.74 -8.11
C ALA A 39 11.56 -11.57 -9.31
N ILE A 40 10.31 -11.36 -9.75
CA ILE A 40 9.76 -12.01 -10.96
C ILE A 40 10.63 -11.72 -12.19
N ILE A 41 11.03 -10.45 -12.38
CA ILE A 41 11.88 -10.03 -13.49
C ILE A 41 13.28 -10.64 -13.35
N TRP A 42 13.88 -10.55 -12.16
CA TRP A 42 15.25 -10.98 -11.90
C TRP A 42 15.44 -12.49 -12.07
N PHE A 43 14.51 -13.29 -11.55
CA PHE A 43 14.52 -14.75 -11.69
C PHE A 43 14.00 -15.22 -13.05
N ASP A 44 13.65 -14.29 -13.94
CA ASP A 44 13.04 -14.56 -15.24
C ASP A 44 11.84 -15.53 -15.16
N ALA A 45 11.01 -15.35 -14.14
CA ALA A 45 9.88 -16.25 -13.90
C ALA A 45 8.91 -16.21 -15.10
N GLY A 46 8.68 -17.38 -15.72
CA GLY A 46 7.88 -17.48 -16.94
C GLY A 46 8.45 -16.75 -18.17
N GLY A 47 9.75 -16.41 -18.16
CA GLY A 47 10.44 -15.71 -19.24
C GLY A 47 10.16 -14.19 -19.28
N ILE A 48 9.61 -13.61 -18.21
CA ILE A 48 9.22 -12.20 -18.16
C ILE A 48 10.43 -11.26 -18.32
N GLY A 49 11.53 -11.52 -17.59
CA GLY A 49 12.73 -10.70 -17.64
C GLY A 49 13.36 -10.70 -19.03
N THR A 50 13.47 -11.88 -19.65
CA THR A 50 13.98 -12.03 -21.02
C THR A 50 13.10 -11.29 -22.03
N ARG A 51 11.76 -11.36 -21.90
CA ARG A 51 10.82 -10.64 -22.78
C ARG A 51 10.97 -9.12 -22.63
N ILE A 52 11.08 -8.62 -21.40
CA ILE A 52 11.31 -7.19 -21.14
C ILE A 52 12.63 -6.75 -21.76
N ALA A 53 13.72 -7.50 -21.53
CA ALA A 53 15.05 -7.18 -22.04
C ALA A 53 15.11 -7.12 -23.57
N ARG A 54 14.34 -7.97 -24.27
CA ARG A 54 14.25 -7.97 -25.75
C ARG A 54 13.25 -6.97 -26.31
N SER A 55 12.43 -6.33 -25.47
CA SER A 55 11.45 -5.34 -25.93
C SER A 55 12.13 -4.03 -26.33
N SER A 56 11.53 -3.30 -27.28
CA SER A 56 11.95 -1.94 -27.62
C SER A 56 11.71 -0.92 -26.50
N HIS A 57 10.88 -1.26 -25.50
CA HIS A 57 10.47 -0.37 -24.41
C HIS A 57 10.61 -1.03 -23.03
N GLN A 58 11.85 -1.31 -22.64
CA GLN A 58 12.17 -2.00 -21.37
C GLN A 58 11.58 -1.29 -20.13
N ILE A 59 11.64 0.05 -20.11
CA ILE A 59 11.11 0.85 -19.00
C ILE A 59 9.59 0.67 -18.89
N ILE A 60 8.87 0.75 -20.00
CA ILE A 60 7.40 0.59 -20.02
C ILE A 60 7.03 -0.83 -19.60
N GLY A 61 7.73 -1.85 -20.13
CA GLY A 61 7.51 -3.25 -19.75
C GLY A 61 7.73 -3.50 -18.24
N THR A 62 8.76 -2.89 -17.67
CA THR A 62 9.04 -2.96 -16.23
C THR A 62 7.95 -2.28 -15.42
N LEU A 63 7.56 -1.05 -15.77
CA LEU A 63 6.53 -0.30 -15.07
C LEU A 63 5.16 -0.98 -15.14
N LEU A 64 4.82 -1.59 -16.28
CA LEU A 64 3.58 -2.36 -16.47
C LEU A 64 3.45 -3.53 -15.48
N LEU A 65 4.57 -4.07 -14.99
CA LEU A 65 4.55 -5.11 -13.96
C LEU A 65 4.64 -4.51 -12.55
N VAL A 66 5.61 -3.62 -12.32
CA VAL A 66 5.92 -3.10 -10.98
C VAL A 66 4.78 -2.27 -10.41
N VAL A 67 4.17 -1.38 -11.21
CA VAL A 67 3.12 -0.46 -10.75
C VAL A 67 1.88 -1.19 -10.24
N PRO A 68 1.25 -2.12 -10.99
CA PRO A 68 0.08 -2.82 -10.48
C PRO A 68 0.39 -3.72 -9.28
N PHE A 69 1.56 -4.36 -9.23
CA PHE A 69 1.97 -5.14 -8.05
C PHE A 69 2.10 -4.25 -6.81
N ALA A 70 2.78 -3.12 -6.93
CA ALA A 70 2.89 -2.14 -5.85
C ALA A 70 1.50 -1.62 -5.42
N ALA A 71 0.63 -1.28 -6.37
CA ALA A 71 -0.72 -0.79 -6.06
C ALA A 71 -1.57 -1.83 -5.32
N VAL A 72 -1.57 -3.09 -5.77
CA VAL A 72 -2.35 -4.19 -5.16
C VAL A 72 -1.84 -4.47 -3.75
N PHE A 73 -0.53 -4.68 -3.56
CA PHE A 73 0.01 -4.94 -2.23
C PHE A 73 -0.18 -3.75 -1.30
N GLY A 74 0.02 -2.52 -1.80
CA GLY A 74 -0.26 -1.30 -1.04
C GLY A 74 -1.71 -1.24 -0.57
N GLY A 75 -2.66 -1.51 -1.45
CA GLY A 75 -4.09 -1.56 -1.12
C GLY A 75 -4.42 -2.63 -0.08
N VAL A 76 -3.85 -3.84 -0.20
CA VAL A 76 -4.08 -4.94 0.74
C VAL A 76 -3.56 -4.60 2.14
N VAL A 77 -2.34 -4.05 2.24
CA VAL A 77 -1.76 -3.68 3.54
C VAL A 77 -2.51 -2.51 4.16
N ALA A 78 -2.89 -1.51 3.36
CA ALA A 78 -3.73 -0.40 3.80
C ALA A 78 -5.10 -0.87 4.32
N ALA A 79 -5.77 -1.76 3.59
CA ALA A 79 -7.05 -2.34 4.03
C ALA A 79 -6.90 -3.16 5.32
N SER A 80 -5.84 -3.96 5.42
CA SER A 80 -5.53 -4.73 6.63
C SER A 80 -5.30 -3.82 7.84
N ALA A 81 -4.62 -2.68 7.63
CA ALA A 81 -4.39 -1.68 8.66
C ALA A 81 -5.69 -1.06 9.18
N ILE A 82 -6.68 -0.81 8.31
CA ILE A 82 -8.01 -0.35 8.71
C ILE A 82 -8.74 -1.42 9.53
N ILE A 83 -8.75 -2.66 9.05
CA ILE A 83 -9.46 -3.78 9.72
C ILE A 83 -8.89 -4.05 11.12
N THR A 84 -7.58 -3.91 11.29
CA THR A 84 -6.87 -4.17 12.55
C THR A 84 -6.76 -2.95 13.47
N MET A 85 -7.24 -1.78 13.02
CA MET A 85 -7.15 -0.55 13.80
C MET A 85 -8.02 -0.66 15.06
N PRO A 86 -7.47 -0.50 16.27
CA PRO A 86 -8.22 -0.65 17.51
C PRO A 86 -9.03 0.61 17.82
N TYR A 87 -10.09 0.86 17.03
CA TYR A 87 -10.96 2.03 17.16
C TYR A 87 -11.60 2.14 18.56
N GLU A 88 -11.94 1.01 19.17
CA GLU A 88 -12.58 0.97 20.50
C GLU A 88 -11.64 1.37 21.64
N LYS A 89 -10.32 1.14 21.49
CA LYS A 89 -9.34 1.53 22.52
C LYS A 89 -9.00 3.02 22.48
N LYS A 90 -9.24 3.71 21.37
CA LYS A 90 -8.97 5.16 21.24
C LYS A 90 -9.93 6.02 22.06
N PHE A 91 -11.10 5.48 22.45
CA PHE A 91 -12.15 6.17 23.20
C PHE A 91 -12.47 5.53 24.56
N ARG A 92 -11.63 4.60 25.03
CA ARG A 92 -11.76 4.04 26.38
C ARG A 92 -10.84 4.86 27.28
N ASP A 93 -11.44 5.64 28.17
CA ASP A 93 -10.76 6.28 29.29
C ASP A 93 -9.99 5.23 30.12
#